data_AF-A0A9P7MQA6-F1
#
_entry.id   AF-A0A9P7MQA6-F1
#
_cell.length_a   1.000
_cell.length_b   1.000
_cell.length_c   1.000
_cell.angle_alpha   90.00
_cell.angle_beta   90.00
_cell.angle_gamma   90.00
#
_symmetry.space_group_name_H-M   'P 1'
#
loop_
_entity.id
_entity.type
_entity.pdbx_description
1 polymer ?
#
loop_
_entity_poly.entity_id
_entity_poly.type
_entity_poly.pdbx_seq_one_letter_code
_entity_poly.pdbx_strand_id
1 'polypeptide(L)'
;MCASLQFPFTSIDNDNYLERGAAGQVFAISKRVAFKCPTKFGNPAPDQEEEMEESAANIAHEKSMHELLMKHPHPNIVRCILCVPE
;
A
#
# COMPACT_ATOMS: atom_id res chain seq x y z
N MET A 1 17.87 18.49 -3.33
CA MET A 1 16.99 17.58 -4.11
C MET A 1 15.56 17.78 -3.63
N CYS A 2 14.57 17.54 -4.48
CA CYS A 2 13.15 17.62 -4.08
C CYS A 2 12.65 16.23 -3.68
N ALA A 3 11.71 16.18 -2.74
CA ALA A 3 11.05 14.94 -2.37
C ALA A 3 10.26 14.35 -3.55
N SER A 4 10.29 13.02 -3.69
CA SER A 4 9.55 12.31 -4.74
C SER A 4 8.94 11.04 -4.21
N LEU A 5 7.70 10.74 -4.59
CA LEU A 5 7.05 9.46 -4.30
C LEU A 5 7.83 8.32 -4.96
N GLN A 6 8.04 7.21 -4.24
CA GLN A 6 8.71 6.02 -4.74
C GLN A 6 7.72 4.90 -5.02
N PHE A 7 7.93 4.23 -6.16
CA PHE A 7 7.22 3.01 -6.50
C PHE A 7 7.91 1.79 -5.90
N PRO A 8 7.14 0.77 -5.51
CA PRO A 8 7.66 -0.37 -4.75
C PRO A 8 8.52 -1.31 -5.62
N PHE A 9 8.28 -1.36 -6.93
CA PHE A 9 8.98 -2.23 -7.88
C PHE A 9 9.23 -1.50 -9.20
N THR A 10 10.29 -1.87 -9.90
CA THR A 10 10.65 -1.28 -11.22
C THR A 10 9.68 -1.66 -12.34
N SER A 11 8.91 -2.73 -12.17
CA SER A 11 7.88 -3.18 -13.11
C SER A 11 6.53 -2.47 -12.92
N ILE A 12 6.42 -1.58 -11.93
CA ILE A 12 5.23 -0.76 -11.67
C ILE A 12 5.56 0.66 -12.13
N ASP A 13 4.66 1.24 -12.92
CA ASP A 13 4.77 2.60 -13.42
C ASP A 13 3.49 3.42 -13.14
N ASN A 14 3.40 4.61 -13.73
CA ASN A 14 2.28 5.52 -13.51
C ASN A 14 0.95 4.97 -14.05
N ASP A 15 0.97 4.10 -15.05
CA ASP A 15 -0.26 3.49 -15.61
C ASP A 15 -0.84 2.45 -14.65
N ASN A 16 -0.01 1.92 -13.74
CA ASN A 16 -0.44 1.05 -12.65
C ASN A 16 -0.94 1.84 -11.44
N TYR A 17 -0.55 3.10 -11.25
CA TYR A 17 -0.90 3.86 -10.06
C TYR A 17 -2.40 4.17 -10.04
N LEU A 18 -3.07 3.81 -8.93
CA LEU A 18 -4.48 4.13 -8.74
C LEU A 18 -4.64 5.36 -7.85
N GLU A 19 -4.16 5.29 -6.61
CA GLU A 19 -4.36 6.35 -5.63
C GLU A 19 -3.43 6.17 -4.42
N ARG A 20 -3.28 7.23 -3.63
CA ARG A 20 -2.61 7.22 -2.32
C ARG A 20 -3.56 7.71 -1.25
N GLY A 21 -3.57 7.04 -0.11
CA GLY A 21 -4.27 7.47 1.10
C GLY A 21 -3.38 7.42 2.33
N ALA A 22 -3.96 7.70 3.50
CA ALA A 22 -3.26 7.69 4.79
C ALA A 22 -2.60 6.34 5.13
N ALA A 23 -3.12 5.25 4.57
CA ALA A 23 -2.59 3.90 4.75
C ALA A 23 -1.79 3.42 3.53
N GLY A 24 -1.20 4.32 2.75
CA GLY A 24 -0.26 3.96 1.69
C GLY A 24 -0.76 4.14 0.26
N GLN A 25 -0.05 3.52 -0.67
CA GLN A 25 -0.23 3.60 -2.11
C GLN A 25 -0.92 2.35 -2.66
N VAL A 26 -1.77 2.51 -3.68
CA VAL A 26 -2.48 1.41 -4.35
C VAL A 26 -2.16 1.40 -5.84
N PHE A 27 -1.84 0.22 -6.36
CA PHE A 27 -1.49 -0.02 -7.76
C PHE A 27 -2.33 -1.13 -8.36
N ALA A 28 -2.81 -1.00 -9.59
CA ALA A 28 -3.41 -2.07 -10.36
C ALA A 28 -2.30 -2.94 -10.99
N ILE A 29 -2.15 -4.18 -10.51
CA ILE A 29 -1.16 -5.14 -11.05
C ILE A 29 -1.79 -6.12 -12.07
N SER A 30 -3.12 -6.17 -12.14
CA SER A 30 -3.88 -6.83 -13.21
C SER A 30 -5.29 -6.26 -13.29
N LYS A 31 -6.11 -6.76 -14.23
CA LYS A 31 -7.54 -6.38 -14.36
C LYS A 31 -8.39 -6.64 -13.10
N ARG A 32 -7.92 -7.48 -12.17
CA ARG A 32 -8.71 -7.92 -11.00
C ARG A 32 -7.95 -7.92 -9.68
N VAL A 33 -6.69 -7.48 -9.68
CA VAL A 33 -5.82 -7.51 -8.50
C VAL A 33 -5.15 -6.16 -8.36
N ALA A 34 -5.28 -5.59 -7.17
CA ALA A 34 -4.55 -4.40 -6.75
C ALA A 34 -3.49 -4.79 -5.72
N PHE A 35 -2.36 -4.09 -5.76
CA PHE A 35 -1.30 -4.15 -4.77
C PHE A 35 -1.35 -2.89 -3.92
N LYS A 36 -1.42 -3.05 -2.60
CA LYS A 36 -1.35 -1.93 -1.66
C LYS A 36 -0.09 -2.08 -0.82
N CYS A 37 0.65 -0.98 -0.65
CA CYS A 37 1.88 -0.94 0.15
C CYS A 37 2.01 0.40 0.89
N PRO A 38 2.89 0.48 1.91
CA PRO A 38 3.15 1.76 2.59
C PRO A 38 3.60 2.85 1.62
N THR A 39 3.32 4.11 1.99
CA THR A 39 3.88 5.27 1.30
C THR A 39 5.38 5.30 1.50
N LYS A 40 6.12 5.63 0.45
CA LYS A 40 7.57 5.82 0.50
C LYS A 40 7.96 7.03 -0.32
N PHE A 41 8.78 7.89 0.25
CA PHE A 41 9.37 9.03 -0.42
C PHE A 41 10.88 8.86 -0.52
N GLY A 42 11.44 9.32 -1.65
CA GLY A 42 12.87 9.55 -1.81
C GLY A 42 13.17 11.00 -1.44
N ASN A 43 14.22 11.21 -0.63
CA ASN A 43 14.61 12.52 -0.10
C ASN A 43 13.42 13.24 0.59
N PRO A 44 12.78 12.61 1.60
CA PRO A 44 11.62 13.17 2.29
C PRO A 44 11.96 14.47 3.03
N ALA A 45 10.97 15.34 3.16
CA ALA A 45 10.94 16.36 4.21
C ALA A 45 10.57 15.72 5.56
N PRO A 46 10.84 16.36 6.72
CA PRO A 46 10.52 15.80 8.04
C PRO A 46 9.07 15.33 8.19
N ASP A 47 8.09 16.13 7.75
CA ASP A 47 6.66 15.76 7.81
C ASP A 47 6.34 14.52 6.95
N GLN A 48 7.12 14.27 5.89
CA GLN A 48 6.97 13.09 5.04
C GLN A 48 7.65 11.85 5.63
N GLU A 49 8.67 12.02 6.48
CA GLU A 49 9.23 10.92 7.26
C GLU A 49 8.17 10.42 8.26
N GLU A 50 7.51 11.34 8.97
CA GLU A 50 6.39 11.02 9.86
C GLU A 50 5.23 10.34 9.11
N GLU A 51 4.86 10.87 7.92
CA GLU A 51 3.83 10.25 7.06
C GLU A 51 4.20 8.80 6.67
N MET A 52 5.47 8.53 6.38
CA MET A 52 5.94 7.19 6.04
C MET A 52 5.85 6.23 7.21
N GLU A 53 6.22 6.67 8.42
CA GLU A 53 6.13 5.88 9.65
C GLU A 53 4.67 5.56 9.99
N GLU A 54 3.79 6.57 9.95
CA GLU A 54 2.36 6.39 10.19
C GLU A 54 1.74 5.45 9.14
N SER A 55 2.10 5.63 7.86
CA SER A 55 1.61 4.77 6.78
C SER A 55 2.03 3.31 6.98
N ALA A 56 3.26 3.05 7.42
CA ALA A 56 3.73 1.69 7.70
C ALA A 56 2.97 1.06 8.88
N ALA A 57 2.76 1.82 9.96
CA ALA A 57 1.99 1.37 11.11
C ALA A 57 0.52 1.06 10.75
N ASN A 58 -0.11 1.92 9.95
CA ASN A 58 -1.48 1.73 9.46
C ASN A 58 -1.61 0.47 8.59
N ILE A 59 -0.66 0.24 7.67
CA ILE A 59 -0.63 -1.00 6.88
C ILE A 59 -0.47 -2.22 7.78
N ALA A 60 0.43 -2.20 8.76
CA ALA A 60 0.61 -3.31 9.68
C ALA A 60 -0.69 -3.63 10.47
N HIS A 61 -1.42 -2.59 10.88
CA HIS A 61 -2.73 -2.77 11.52
C HIS A 61 -3.76 -3.38 10.55
N GLU A 62 -3.88 -2.85 9.32
CA GLU A 62 -4.79 -3.39 8.30
C GLU A 62 -4.51 -4.86 7.97
N LYS A 63 -3.24 -5.29 7.95
CA LYS A 63 -2.84 -6.69 7.72
C LYS A 63 -3.53 -7.64 8.70
N SER A 64 -3.62 -7.28 9.98
CA SER A 64 -4.29 -8.10 11.01
C SER A 64 -5.78 -8.33 10.72
N MET A 65 -6.47 -7.31 10.21
CA MET A 65 -7.88 -7.41 9.81
C MET A 65 -8.05 -8.25 8.54
N HIS A 66 -7.13 -8.09 7.59
CA HIS A 66 -7.13 -8.90 6.37
C HIS A 66 -6.90 -10.38 6.65
N GLU A 67 -6.03 -10.74 7.59
CA GLU A 67 -5.82 -12.14 8.00
C GLU A 67 -7.10 -12.80 8.52
N LEU A 68 -7.95 -12.05 9.24
CA LEU A 68 -9.25 -12.54 9.68
C LEU A 68 -10.21 -12.74 8.49
N LEU A 69 -10.31 -11.74 7.60
CA LEU A 69 -11.18 -11.79 6.41
C LEU A 69 -10.74 -12.84 5.39
N MET A 70 -9.45 -13.20 5.38
CA MET A 70 -8.91 -14.28 4.55
C MET A 70 -9.45 -15.65 4.96
N LYS A 71 -9.73 -15.88 6.25
CA LYS A 71 -10.30 -17.13 6.77
C LYS A 71 -11.79 -17.25 6.46
N HIS A 72 -12.50 -16.12 6.37
CA HIS A 72 -13.94 -16.06 6.13
C HIS A 72 -14.29 -15.04 5.03
N PRO A 73 -14.09 -15.40 3.75
CA PRO A 73 -14.32 -14.48 2.64
C PRO A 73 -15.81 -14.12 2.50
N HIS A 74 -16.09 -12.83 2.29
CA HIS A 74 -17.44 -12.32 2.10
C HIS A 74 -17.61 -11.76 0.67
N PRO A 75 -18.72 -12.06 -0.04
CA PRO A 75 -18.88 -11.68 -1.46
C PRO A 75 -18.90 -10.16 -1.71
N ASN A 76 -19.28 -9.37 -0.70
CA ASN A 76 -19.36 -7.90 -0.80
C ASN A 76 -18.17 -7.16 -0.17
N ILE A 77 -17.10 -7.88 0.23
CA ILE A 77 -15.89 -7.29 0.79
C ILE A 77 -14.72 -7.66 -0.11
N VAL A 78 -13.87 -6.69 -0.44
CA VAL A 78 -12.66 -6.94 -1.23
C VAL A 78 -11.77 -7.93 -0.47
N ARG A 79 -11.46 -9.06 -1.12
CA ARG A 79 -10.65 -10.11 -0.53
C ARG A 79 -9.16 -9.76 -0.62
N CYS A 80 -8.47 -9.75 0.51
CA CYS A 80 -7.02 -9.85 0.52
C CYS A 80 -6.64 -11.30 0.14
N ILE A 81 -5.82 -11.47 -0.90
CA ILE A 81 -5.40 -12.79 -1.38
C ILE A 81 -3.99 -13.16 -0.93
N LEU A 82 -3.18 -12.17 -0.59
CA LEU A 82 -1.80 -12.32 -0.14
C LEU A 82 -1.44 -11.13 0.74
N CYS A 83 -0.90 -11.42 1.92
CA CYS A 83 -0.27 -10.46 2.81
C CYS A 83 1.18 -10.92 3.01
N VAL A 84 2.14 -10.03 2.75
CA VAL A 84 3.57 -10.33 2.92
C VAL A 84 4.11 -9.46 4.06
N PRO A 85 4.88 -10.02 5.00
CA PRO A 85 5.65 -9.21 5.95
C PRO A 85 6.66 -8.33 5.20
N GLU A 86 6.98 -7.17 5.79
CA GLU A 86 7.98 -6.23 5.28
C GLU A 86 9.40 -6.70 5.55
#